data_AF-A0A6L7MIS3-F1
#
_entry.id   AF-A0A6L7MIS3-F1
#
_cell.length_a   1.000
_cell.length_b   1.000
_cell.length_c   1.000
_cell.angle_alpha   90.00
_cell.angle_beta   90.00
_cell.angle_gamma   90.00
#
_symmetry.space_group_name_H-M   'P 1'
#
loop_
_entity.id
_entity.type
_entity.pdbx_description
1 polymer ?
#
loop_
_entity_poly.entity_id
_entity_poly.type
_entity_poly.pdbx_seq_one_letter_code
_entity_poly.pdbx_strand_id
1 'polypeptide(L)'
;MVECWGLDGQGPASPPDGSFASVSAGQFHTCGVRPDGLVECWGLDGQDQSSPPDGAFTSVSAGDEHTCGVRTDGSIRCWGNDELGRASPPDGAFASVSAGAFHTCGVRTDGLAKCWGWDHQQQSSPPDGTFTSVSAGGLHTCGVRPDGSIECWGLPIDGRTRPQSGEFTFVSAGEDHSCGVRTDGSVRCWGANEFGAAVPPGSAFTTISAGQFHTCGVRTDGLVECWGVNTSGQARPPAESPSSGPTNSPTATPRSQVAIPVATAMPAATALRPSEPKSVAGTASEDPDLRRAIWAGDTDTVRQLVADGADVNARDSDGNPLLHQAIWLNDAEIVWILVNAGADVDAVDSDDNPLLHGAIWQGDAEVVQILVDAGADVNARAASGEPLLLFATTWSADEIVQILVDAGAEQ
;
A
#
# COMPACT_ATOMS: atom_id res chain seq x y z
N MET A 1 -15.94 -6.79 24.09
CA MET A 1 -14.66 -7.42 24.46
C MET A 1 -13.78 -7.31 23.22
N VAL A 2 -12.52 -6.94 23.39
CA VAL A 2 -11.56 -6.79 22.29
C VAL A 2 -10.62 -7.98 22.36
N GLU A 3 -10.38 -8.62 21.23
CA GLU A 3 -9.36 -9.65 21.09
C GLU A 3 -8.23 -9.07 20.24
N CYS A 4 -6.99 -9.21 20.70
CA CYS A 4 -5.80 -8.79 19.96
C CYS A 4 -4.87 -9.98 19.75
N TRP A 5 -4.13 -9.97 18.66
CA TRP A 5 -3.15 -10.99 18.30
C TRP A 5 -2.03 -10.37 17.46
N GLY A 6 -0.92 -11.08 17.28
CA GLY A 6 0.23 -10.59 16.52
C GLY A 6 1.43 -10.26 17.40
N LEU A 7 2.24 -9.28 16.98
CA LEU A 7 3.41 -8.83 17.71
C LEU A 7 3.01 -8.07 18.99
N ASP A 8 3.60 -8.43 20.13
CA ASP A 8 3.25 -7.84 21.43
C ASP A 8 4.45 -7.26 22.21
N GLY A 9 5.54 -6.90 21.52
CA GLY A 9 6.79 -6.49 22.17
C GLY A 9 6.68 -5.24 23.08
N GLN A 10 5.67 -4.40 22.86
CA GLN A 10 5.38 -3.19 23.64
C GLN A 10 3.93 -3.17 24.17
N GLY A 11 3.27 -4.34 24.22
CA GLY A 11 1.89 -4.45 24.66
C GLY A 11 0.75 -4.06 23.70
N PRO A 12 0.91 -3.78 22.38
CA PRO A 12 -0.24 -3.41 21.54
C PRO A 12 -1.26 -4.54 21.37
N ALA A 13 -0.88 -5.81 21.62
CA ALA A 13 -1.80 -6.94 21.62
C ALA A 13 -2.33 -7.30 23.02
N SER A 14 -2.13 -6.42 24.01
CA SER A 14 -2.60 -6.55 25.38
C SER A 14 -3.66 -5.48 25.70
N PRO A 15 -4.93 -5.68 25.29
CA PRO A 15 -5.96 -4.67 25.46
C PRO A 15 -6.34 -4.49 26.94
N PRO A 16 -6.67 -3.26 27.36
CA PRO A 16 -7.17 -3.00 28.71
C PRO A 16 -8.56 -3.59 28.94
N ASP A 17 -8.90 -3.83 30.20
CA ASP A 17 -10.19 -4.39 30.58
C ASP A 17 -11.36 -3.47 30.20
N GLY A 18 -12.39 -4.04 29.57
CA GLY A 18 -13.65 -3.35 29.32
C GLY A 18 -14.30 -3.64 27.98
N SER A 19 -15.28 -2.80 27.64
CA SER A 19 -15.94 -2.81 26.35
C SER A 19 -15.57 -1.57 25.54
N PHE A 20 -15.47 -1.77 24.23
CA PHE A 20 -15.14 -0.74 23.25
C PHE A 20 -16.25 -0.75 22.19
N ALA A 21 -16.71 0.45 21.81
CA ALA A 21 -17.67 0.65 20.72
C ALA A 21 -16.97 0.65 19.36
N SER A 22 -15.71 1.06 19.31
CA SER A 22 -14.83 0.96 18.15
C SER A 22 -13.37 0.83 18.59
N VAL A 23 -12.55 0.23 17.74
CA VAL A 23 -11.10 0.10 17.91
C VAL A 23 -10.41 0.43 16.60
N SER A 24 -9.22 0.99 16.69
CA SER A 24 -8.33 1.24 15.56
C SER A 24 -6.91 0.90 15.98
N ALA A 25 -6.29 0.00 15.22
CA ALA A 25 -4.89 -0.39 15.38
C ALA A 25 -4.03 0.43 14.42
N GLY A 26 -3.01 1.09 14.98
CA GLY A 26 -1.92 1.72 14.24
C GLY A 26 -0.76 0.75 14.06
N GLN A 27 0.44 1.27 13.78
CA GLN A 27 1.62 0.44 13.56
C GLN A 27 2.11 -0.28 14.84
N PHE A 28 2.21 0.45 15.95
CA PHE A 28 2.73 -0.07 17.23
C PHE A 28 1.87 0.26 18.45
N HIS A 29 0.69 0.84 18.24
CA HIS A 29 -0.29 1.13 19.28
C HIS A 29 -1.71 0.85 18.79
N THR A 30 -2.64 0.71 19.72
CA THR A 30 -4.07 0.56 19.43
C THR A 30 -4.84 1.51 20.31
N CYS A 31 -5.88 2.13 19.74
CA CYS A 31 -6.79 3.01 20.46
C CYS A 31 -8.22 2.52 20.29
N GLY A 32 -9.03 2.67 21.33
CA GLY A 32 -10.45 2.34 21.29
C GLY A 32 -11.31 3.41 21.94
N VAL A 33 -12.52 3.58 21.40
CA VAL A 33 -13.56 4.42 22.00
C VAL A 33 -14.47 3.54 22.85
N ARG A 34 -14.60 3.86 24.13
CA ARG A 34 -15.54 3.21 25.05
C ARG A 34 -16.99 3.66 24.75
N PRO A 35 -18.01 2.90 25.18
CA PRO A 35 -19.42 3.28 24.95
C PRO A 35 -19.84 4.64 25.53
N ASP A 36 -19.10 5.18 26.50
CA ASP A 36 -19.29 6.50 27.08
C ASP A 36 -18.55 7.62 26.31
N GLY A 37 -17.83 7.28 25.25
CA GLY A 37 -17.07 8.20 24.39
C GLY A 37 -15.64 8.46 24.85
N LEU A 38 -15.19 7.88 25.97
CA LEU A 38 -13.79 8.03 26.40
C LEU A 38 -12.87 7.19 25.52
N VAL A 39 -11.69 7.73 25.22
CA VAL A 39 -10.66 7.03 24.45
C VAL A 39 -9.65 6.42 25.40
N GLU A 40 -9.27 5.18 25.12
CA GLU A 40 -8.15 4.52 25.78
C GLU A 40 -7.23 3.92 24.72
N CYS A 41 -5.94 4.15 24.88
CA CYS A 41 -4.91 3.66 23.98
C CYS A 41 -3.89 2.84 24.75
N TRP A 42 -3.29 1.87 24.06
CA TRP A 42 -2.27 0.98 24.62
C TRP A 42 -1.26 0.58 23.55
N GLY A 43 -0.05 0.20 23.97
CA GLY A 43 1.08 -0.10 23.09
C GLY A 43 2.21 0.92 23.26
N LEU A 44 2.94 1.17 22.17
CA LEU A 44 4.06 2.12 22.15
C LEU A 44 3.57 3.57 22.44
N ASP A 45 4.32 4.30 23.26
CA ASP A 45 3.98 5.67 23.65
C ASP A 45 5.17 6.64 23.61
N GLY A 46 6.14 6.40 22.70
CA GLY A 46 7.36 7.22 22.61
C GLY A 46 7.13 8.65 22.09
N GLN A 47 5.98 8.90 21.48
CA GLN A 47 5.55 10.17 20.87
C GLN A 47 4.26 10.70 21.53
N ASP A 48 3.87 10.17 22.69
CA ASP A 48 2.58 10.39 23.34
C ASP A 48 1.37 9.86 22.53
N GLN A 49 1.56 8.99 21.54
CA GLN A 49 0.48 8.49 20.66
C GLN A 49 -0.54 7.57 21.35
N SER A 50 -0.16 6.98 22.49
CA SER A 50 -1.02 6.19 23.37
C SER A 50 -1.51 6.98 24.60
N SER A 51 -1.29 8.29 24.62
CA SER A 51 -1.74 9.20 25.67
C SER A 51 -2.88 10.10 25.16
N PRO A 52 -4.13 9.58 25.09
CA PRO A 52 -5.25 10.31 24.50
C PRO A 52 -5.61 11.56 25.33
N PRO A 53 -5.99 12.67 24.67
CA PRO A 53 -6.43 13.87 25.37
C PRO A 53 -7.82 13.70 25.96
N ASP A 54 -8.11 14.48 27.01
CA ASP A 54 -9.44 14.54 27.60
C ASP A 54 -10.52 14.95 26.57
N GLY A 55 -11.69 14.32 26.68
CA GLY A 55 -12.85 14.63 25.87
C GLY A 55 -13.62 13.38 25.43
N ALA A 56 -14.81 13.60 24.88
CA ALA A 56 -15.63 12.55 24.31
C ALA A 56 -15.45 12.49 22.79
N PHE A 57 -15.23 11.27 22.29
CA PHE A 57 -15.00 10.95 20.88
C PHE A 57 -16.10 10.02 20.37
N THR A 58 -16.44 10.17 19.09
CA THR A 58 -17.33 9.25 18.38
C THR A 58 -16.56 8.17 17.64
N SER A 59 -15.31 8.46 17.26
CA SER A 59 -14.42 7.55 16.55
C SER A 59 -12.97 7.96 16.75
N VAL A 60 -12.06 6.99 16.58
CA VAL A 60 -10.60 7.21 16.55
C VAL A 60 -10.01 6.45 15.36
N SER A 61 -8.89 6.95 14.87
CA SER A 61 -8.04 6.32 13.86
C SER A 61 -6.59 6.49 14.31
N ALA A 62 -5.90 5.36 14.50
CA ALA A 62 -4.49 5.29 14.83
C ALA A 62 -3.68 5.08 13.53
N GLY A 63 -2.68 5.94 13.31
CA GLY A 63 -1.70 5.82 12.23
C GLY A 63 -0.41 5.17 12.73
N ASP A 64 0.75 5.54 12.16
CA ASP A 64 2.04 4.95 12.58
C ASP A 64 2.51 5.46 13.95
N GLU A 65 2.57 6.79 14.09
CA GLU A 65 3.12 7.45 15.28
C GLU A 65 2.18 8.53 15.84
N HIS A 66 0.97 8.64 15.31
CA HIS A 66 -0.05 9.57 15.77
C HIS A 66 -1.44 8.94 15.75
N THR A 67 -2.36 9.57 16.47
CA THR A 67 -3.76 9.17 16.53
C THR A 67 -4.63 10.41 16.37
N CYS A 68 -5.71 10.26 15.60
CA CYS A 68 -6.72 11.29 15.44
C CYS A 68 -8.10 10.74 15.77
N GLY A 69 -8.97 11.58 16.31
CA GLY A 69 -10.36 11.20 16.58
C GLY A 69 -11.33 12.31 16.28
N VAL A 70 -12.56 11.93 15.91
CA VAL A 70 -13.68 12.85 15.77
C VAL A 70 -14.38 12.98 17.11
N ARG A 71 -14.53 14.20 17.59
CA ARG A 71 -15.27 14.51 18.82
C ARG A 71 -16.78 14.49 18.61
N THR A 72 -17.53 14.45 19.70
CA THR A 72 -19.00 14.52 19.67
C THR A 72 -19.57 15.82 19.08
N ASP A 73 -18.77 16.89 19.03
CA ASP A 73 -19.11 18.15 18.35
C ASP A 73 -18.73 18.18 16.86
N GLY A 74 -18.13 17.09 16.34
CA GLY A 74 -17.66 16.96 14.96
C GLY A 74 -16.26 17.54 14.70
N SER A 75 -15.60 18.15 15.69
CA SER A 75 -14.21 18.60 15.51
C SER A 75 -13.23 17.44 15.56
N ILE A 76 -12.09 17.54 14.86
CA ILE A 76 -11.01 16.56 14.96
C ILE A 76 -10.02 16.98 16.04
N ARG A 77 -9.57 16.01 16.83
CA ARG A 77 -8.42 16.16 17.72
C ARG A 77 -7.41 15.06 17.43
N CYS A 78 -6.16 15.46 17.20
CA CYS A 78 -5.04 14.54 17.06
C CYS A 78 -4.02 14.72 18.19
N TRP A 79 -3.23 13.68 18.42
CA TRP A 79 -2.13 13.62 19.38
C TRP A 79 -1.10 12.58 18.89
N GLY A 80 0.12 12.60 19.45
CA GLY A 80 1.25 11.82 18.95
C GLY A 80 2.28 12.68 18.22
N ASN A 81 3.04 12.06 17.31
CA ASN A 81 4.01 12.75 16.46
C ASN A 81 3.31 13.79 15.57
N ASP A 82 3.79 15.05 15.62
CA ASP A 82 3.30 16.15 14.79
C ASP A 82 4.35 16.67 13.79
N GLU A 83 5.33 15.84 13.43
CA GLU A 83 6.23 16.16 12.33
C GLU A 83 5.44 16.47 11.06
N LEU A 84 5.75 17.62 10.47
CA LEU A 84 5.12 18.15 9.25
C LEU A 84 3.60 18.42 9.42
N GLY A 85 3.13 18.53 10.66
CA GLY A 85 1.76 18.94 10.97
C GLY A 85 0.73 17.82 10.88
N ARG A 86 1.11 16.53 10.85
CA ARG A 86 0.18 15.39 10.69
C ARG A 86 -0.84 15.24 11.84
N ALA A 87 -0.53 15.78 13.02
CA ALA A 87 -1.40 15.84 14.20
C ALA A 87 -1.94 17.26 14.47
N SER A 88 -1.86 18.15 13.48
CA SER A 88 -2.43 19.50 13.49
C SER A 88 -3.66 19.59 12.56
N PRO A 89 -4.83 19.10 13.00
CA PRO A 89 -6.02 19.05 12.15
C PRO A 89 -6.54 20.45 11.80
N PRO A 90 -7.07 20.65 10.58
CA PRO A 90 -7.72 21.90 10.20
C PRO A 90 -9.05 22.08 10.94
N ASP A 91 -9.45 23.33 11.14
CA ASP A 91 -10.75 23.67 11.71
C ASP A 91 -11.91 23.20 10.82
N GLY A 92 -12.96 22.66 11.43
CA GLY A 92 -14.17 22.27 10.73
C GLY A 92 -14.91 21.12 11.40
N ALA A 93 -16.09 20.81 10.84
CA ALA A 93 -16.87 19.64 11.22
C ALA A 93 -16.59 18.47 10.27
N PHE A 94 -16.26 17.33 10.85
CA PHE A 94 -15.88 16.09 10.17
C PHE A 94 -16.83 14.96 10.53
N ALA A 95 -17.15 14.15 9.52
CA ALA A 95 -17.92 12.92 9.69
C ALA A 95 -17.00 11.73 10.00
N SER A 96 -15.77 11.76 9.49
CA SER A 96 -14.77 10.70 9.70
C SER A 96 -13.34 11.24 9.61
N VAL A 97 -12.41 10.47 10.16
CA VAL A 97 -10.97 10.71 10.07
C VAL A 97 -10.25 9.38 9.88
N SER A 98 -9.17 9.40 9.10
CA SER A 98 -8.27 8.29 8.85
C SER A 98 -6.82 8.80 8.94
N ALA A 99 -6.06 8.25 9.87
CA ALA A 99 -4.64 8.53 10.06
C ALA A 99 -3.81 7.47 9.32
N GLY A 100 -2.91 7.90 8.44
CA GLY A 100 -1.94 7.06 7.75
C GLY A 100 -0.57 7.10 8.43
N ALA A 101 0.50 6.79 7.69
CA ALA A 101 1.85 6.80 8.25
C ALA A 101 2.37 8.24 8.48
N PHE A 102 2.23 9.11 7.47
CA PHE A 102 2.83 10.46 7.48
C PHE A 102 1.83 11.62 7.32
N HIS A 103 0.55 11.29 7.12
CA HIS A 103 -0.52 12.25 6.90
C HIS A 103 -1.83 11.76 7.52
N THR A 104 -2.79 12.66 7.58
CA THR A 104 -4.15 12.37 8.03
C THR A 104 -5.14 12.94 7.03
N CYS A 105 -6.20 12.19 6.76
CA CYS A 105 -7.31 12.62 5.92
C CYS A 105 -8.63 12.49 6.68
N GLY A 106 -9.59 13.38 6.42
CA GLY A 106 -10.94 13.27 6.95
C GLY A 106 -11.98 13.71 5.93
N VAL A 107 -13.18 13.12 6.03
CA VAL A 107 -14.34 13.56 5.26
C VAL A 107 -15.12 14.55 6.11
N ARG A 108 -15.31 15.76 5.59
CA ARG A 108 -16.13 16.79 6.23
C ARG A 108 -17.62 16.42 6.17
N THR A 109 -18.43 17.04 7.01
CA THR A 109 -19.89 16.81 7.01
C THR A 109 -20.60 17.25 5.71
N ASP A 110 -19.94 18.06 4.89
CA ASP A 110 -20.38 18.41 3.52
C ASP A 110 -19.88 17.44 2.44
N GLY A 111 -19.18 16.36 2.83
CA GLY A 111 -18.65 15.32 1.94
C GLY A 111 -17.30 15.65 1.31
N LEU A 112 -16.72 16.83 1.55
CA LEU A 112 -15.41 17.17 1.00
C LEU A 112 -14.30 16.51 1.83
N ALA A 113 -13.32 15.89 1.15
CA ALA A 113 -12.13 15.40 1.81
C ALA A 113 -11.19 16.58 2.15
N LYS A 114 -10.56 16.52 3.32
CA LYS A 114 -9.43 17.36 3.71
C LYS A 114 -8.35 16.51 4.31
N CYS A 115 -7.13 16.69 3.80
CA CYS A 115 -5.95 16.01 4.29
C CYS A 115 -4.89 17.03 4.73
N TRP A 116 -4.02 16.61 5.64
CA TRP A 116 -2.96 17.43 6.20
C TRP A 116 -1.80 16.53 6.68
N GLY A 117 -0.61 17.11 6.81
CA GLY A 117 0.63 16.40 7.11
C GLY A 117 1.60 16.44 5.94
N TRP A 118 2.40 15.39 5.78
CA TRP A 118 3.37 15.30 4.69
C TRP A 118 2.68 15.24 3.32
N ASP A 119 3.20 15.99 2.33
CA ASP A 119 2.56 16.11 1.01
C ASP A 119 3.54 16.11 -0.17
N HIS A 120 4.74 15.53 -0.02
CA HIS A 120 5.70 15.54 -1.14
C HIS A 120 5.26 14.65 -2.31
N GLN A 121 4.33 13.71 -2.08
CA GLN A 121 3.78 12.83 -3.10
C GLN A 121 2.34 13.20 -3.45
N GLN A 122 1.85 14.37 -3.01
CA GLN A 122 0.46 14.82 -3.17
C GLN A 122 -0.58 13.99 -2.40
N GLN A 123 -0.19 13.13 -1.46
CA GLN A 123 -1.12 12.28 -0.68
C GLN A 123 -2.06 13.08 0.25
N SER A 124 -1.68 14.31 0.59
CA SER A 124 -2.47 15.24 1.39
C SER A 124 -3.21 16.27 0.52
N SER A 125 -3.17 16.10 -0.80
CA SER A 125 -3.87 16.93 -1.78
C SER A 125 -5.04 16.13 -2.39
N PRO A 126 -6.19 16.03 -1.69
CA PRO A 126 -7.32 15.25 -2.18
C PRO A 126 -7.88 15.84 -3.48
N PRO A 127 -8.28 15.01 -4.44
CA PRO A 127 -8.87 15.47 -5.69
C PRO A 127 -10.25 16.08 -5.46
N ASP A 128 -10.70 16.86 -6.46
CA ASP A 128 -11.97 17.58 -6.38
C ASP A 128 -13.18 16.65 -6.26
N GLY A 129 -14.26 17.18 -5.67
CA GLY A 129 -15.53 16.48 -5.48
C GLY A 129 -15.70 15.91 -4.08
N THR A 130 -16.71 15.05 -3.94
CA THR A 130 -17.16 14.53 -2.64
C THR A 130 -16.83 13.06 -2.46
N PHE A 131 -16.66 12.66 -1.21
CA PHE A 131 -16.36 11.31 -0.76
C PHE A 131 -17.31 10.88 0.35
N THR A 132 -17.64 9.60 0.42
CA THR A 132 -18.38 8.98 1.54
C THR A 132 -17.43 8.46 2.61
N SER A 133 -16.22 8.06 2.20
CA SER A 133 -15.15 7.62 3.09
C SER A 133 -13.78 7.86 2.45
N VAL A 134 -12.76 7.96 3.29
CA VAL A 134 -11.34 7.98 2.90
C VAL A 134 -10.55 7.07 3.81
N SER A 135 -9.48 6.48 3.28
CA SER A 135 -8.49 5.67 3.99
C SER A 135 -7.11 6.19 3.62
N ALA A 136 -6.40 6.76 4.60
CA ALA A 136 -5.00 7.14 4.48
C ALA A 136 -4.12 5.91 4.73
N GLY A 137 -3.22 5.60 3.79
CA GLY A 137 -2.23 4.54 3.89
C GLY A 137 -0.84 5.07 4.24
N GLY A 138 0.21 4.40 3.75
CA GLY A 138 1.60 4.83 3.96
C GLY A 138 1.91 6.15 3.27
N LEU A 139 1.93 6.15 1.94
CA LEU A 139 2.27 7.32 1.10
C LEU A 139 1.19 7.66 0.06
N HIS A 140 -0.01 7.07 0.21
CA HIS A 140 -1.18 7.33 -0.61
C HIS A 140 -2.45 7.36 0.23
N THR A 141 -3.52 7.86 -0.37
CA THR A 141 -4.87 7.86 0.20
C THR A 141 -5.83 7.36 -0.86
N CYS A 142 -6.83 6.58 -0.44
CA CYS A 142 -7.94 6.19 -1.29
C CYS A 142 -9.26 6.65 -0.69
N GLY A 143 -10.24 7.00 -1.53
CA GLY A 143 -11.58 7.38 -1.11
C GLY A 143 -12.65 6.75 -1.97
N VAL A 144 -13.81 6.50 -1.37
CA VAL A 144 -15.03 6.06 -2.08
C VAL A 144 -15.89 7.28 -2.35
N ARG A 145 -16.32 7.46 -3.61
CA ARG A 145 -17.25 8.52 -4.01
C ARG A 145 -18.71 8.07 -3.79
N PRO A 146 -19.68 9.01 -3.74
CA PRO A 146 -21.10 8.67 -3.56
C PRO A 146 -21.69 7.74 -4.64
N ASP A 147 -21.10 7.69 -5.83
CA ASP A 147 -21.46 6.78 -6.92
C ASP A 147 -20.81 5.38 -6.80
N GLY A 148 -20.02 5.14 -5.75
CA GLY A 148 -19.31 3.88 -5.52
C GLY A 148 -17.98 3.76 -6.24
N SER A 149 -17.53 4.75 -7.01
CA SER A 149 -16.19 4.73 -7.60
C SER A 149 -15.12 4.94 -6.52
N ILE A 150 -13.95 4.29 -6.68
CA ILE A 150 -12.76 4.53 -5.87
C ILE A 150 -11.83 5.47 -6.60
N GLU A 151 -11.30 6.45 -5.88
CA GLU A 151 -10.22 7.30 -6.34
C GLU A 151 -9.09 7.31 -5.33
N CYS A 152 -7.88 7.05 -5.81
CA CYS A 152 -6.68 7.04 -4.99
C CYS A 152 -5.69 8.11 -5.48
N TRP A 153 -5.00 8.76 -4.56
CA TRP A 153 -4.04 9.81 -4.85
C TRP A 153 -2.84 9.71 -3.90
N GLY A 154 -1.71 10.30 -4.29
CA GLY A 154 -0.44 10.15 -3.58
C GLY A 154 0.60 9.46 -4.45
N LEU A 155 1.50 8.72 -3.80
CA LEU A 155 2.60 8.00 -4.44
C LEU A 155 2.09 6.89 -5.38
N PRO A 156 2.41 6.91 -6.69
CA PRO A 156 1.81 5.97 -7.65
C PRO A 156 2.55 4.64 -7.84
N ILE A 157 3.60 4.35 -7.06
CA ILE A 157 4.42 3.12 -7.16
C ILE A 157 3.56 1.87 -6.98
N ASP A 158 3.96 0.79 -7.65
CA ASP A 158 3.32 -0.54 -7.57
C ASP A 158 1.86 -0.54 -8.04
N GLY A 159 1.42 0.55 -8.67
CA GLY A 159 0.04 0.77 -9.06
C GLY A 159 -0.92 1.01 -7.89
N ARG A 160 -0.44 1.39 -6.70
CA ARG A 160 -1.28 1.59 -5.49
C ARG A 160 -2.34 2.70 -5.61
N THR A 161 -2.15 3.64 -6.55
CA THR A 161 -3.12 4.69 -6.88
C THR A 161 -3.90 4.43 -8.18
N ARG A 162 -3.74 3.27 -8.83
CA ARG A 162 -4.38 3.01 -10.12
C ARG A 162 -5.90 3.10 -10.04
N PRO A 163 -6.56 3.70 -11.05
CA PRO A 163 -8.02 3.73 -11.15
C PRO A 163 -8.62 2.32 -11.06
N GLN A 164 -9.62 2.16 -10.22
CA GLN A 164 -10.30 0.88 -10.03
C GLN A 164 -11.66 0.87 -10.72
N SER A 165 -11.87 -0.12 -11.59
CA SER A 165 -13.18 -0.36 -12.19
C SER A 165 -14.12 -1.15 -11.26
N GLY A 166 -15.35 -0.66 -11.11
CA GLY A 166 -16.41 -1.32 -10.35
C GLY A 166 -17.10 -0.39 -9.35
N GLU A 167 -18.17 -0.88 -8.73
CA GLU A 167 -18.88 -0.20 -7.64
C GLU A 167 -18.43 -0.78 -6.30
N PHE A 168 -17.89 0.09 -5.45
CA PHE A 168 -17.33 -0.23 -4.15
C PHE A 168 -18.14 0.42 -3.02
N THR A 169 -18.21 -0.29 -1.91
CA THR A 169 -18.83 0.19 -0.66
C THR A 169 -17.78 0.57 0.38
N PHE A 170 -16.56 0.07 0.23
CA PHE A 170 -15.48 0.27 1.18
C PHE A 170 -14.12 0.25 0.48
N VAL A 171 -13.17 1.03 1.00
CA VAL A 171 -11.76 0.99 0.62
C VAL A 171 -10.89 1.09 1.87
N SER A 172 -9.79 0.34 1.90
CA SER A 172 -8.76 0.42 2.91
C SER A 172 -7.39 0.45 2.24
N ALA A 173 -6.60 1.47 2.57
CA ALA A 173 -5.23 1.65 2.13
C ALA A 173 -4.27 1.20 3.24
N GLY A 174 -3.37 0.27 2.92
CA GLY A 174 -2.26 -0.18 3.77
C GLY A 174 -1.00 0.64 3.51
N GLU A 175 0.18 0.07 3.77
CA GLU A 175 1.46 0.76 3.53
C GLU A 175 1.70 0.96 2.02
N ASP A 176 1.71 -0.15 1.29
CA ASP A 176 2.07 -0.19 -0.13
C ASP A 176 0.98 -0.81 -1.02
N HIS A 177 -0.12 -1.29 -0.42
CA HIS A 177 -1.26 -1.88 -1.13
C HIS A 177 -2.58 -1.27 -0.67
N SER A 178 -3.62 -1.52 -1.45
CA SER A 178 -4.98 -1.08 -1.19
C SER A 178 -5.93 -2.21 -1.50
N CYS A 179 -7.03 -2.27 -0.77
CA CYS A 179 -8.09 -3.23 -0.99
C CYS A 179 -9.45 -2.53 -0.92
N GLY A 180 -10.39 -2.97 -1.76
CA GLY A 180 -11.75 -2.46 -1.80
C GLY A 180 -12.78 -3.59 -1.79
N VAL A 181 -13.91 -3.36 -1.13
CA VAL A 181 -15.06 -4.28 -1.12
C VAL A 181 -16.11 -3.75 -2.08
N ARG A 182 -16.57 -4.62 -3.00
CA ARG A 182 -17.65 -4.31 -3.93
C ARG A 182 -19.03 -4.43 -3.30
N THR A 183 -20.03 -3.90 -3.99
CA THR A 183 -21.45 -4.04 -3.60
C THR A 183 -21.93 -5.50 -3.53
N ASP A 184 -21.28 -6.42 -4.26
CA ASP A 184 -21.53 -7.87 -4.21
C ASP A 184 -20.74 -8.61 -3.11
N GLY A 185 -19.92 -7.90 -2.33
CA GLY A 185 -19.07 -8.45 -1.28
C GLY A 185 -17.74 -9.03 -1.78
N SER A 186 -17.48 -9.04 -3.09
CA SER A 186 -16.16 -9.44 -3.60
C SER A 186 -15.09 -8.39 -3.25
N VAL A 187 -13.87 -8.86 -3.00
CA VAL A 187 -12.73 -7.99 -2.69
C VAL A 187 -11.84 -7.87 -3.92
N ARG A 188 -11.35 -6.66 -4.19
CA ARG A 188 -10.22 -6.44 -5.10
C ARG A 188 -9.13 -5.73 -4.32
N CYS A 189 -7.90 -6.22 -4.44
CA CYS A 189 -6.72 -5.55 -3.94
C CYS A 189 -5.77 -5.21 -5.09
N TRP A 190 -4.96 -4.18 -4.90
CA TRP A 190 -4.00 -3.65 -5.87
C TRP A 190 -2.84 -2.98 -5.11
N GLY A 191 -1.74 -2.64 -5.81
CA GLY A 191 -0.51 -2.17 -5.18
C GLY A 191 0.51 -3.28 -5.00
N ALA A 192 1.51 -3.06 -4.13
CA ALA A 192 2.59 -4.00 -3.88
C ALA A 192 2.05 -5.35 -3.36
N ASN A 193 2.64 -6.45 -3.81
CA ASN A 193 2.15 -7.79 -3.49
C ASN A 193 3.26 -8.81 -3.20
N GLU A 194 4.46 -8.36 -2.84
CA GLU A 194 5.61 -9.22 -2.52
C GLU A 194 5.29 -10.32 -1.49
N PHE A 195 4.32 -10.07 -0.61
CA PHE A 195 3.92 -10.98 0.46
C PHE A 195 2.50 -11.54 0.33
N GLY A 196 1.86 -11.38 -0.84
CA GLY A 196 0.49 -11.87 -1.07
C GLY A 196 -0.62 -11.07 -0.40
N ALA A 197 -0.33 -9.89 0.17
CA ALA A 197 -1.31 -9.04 0.86
C ALA A 197 -2.39 -8.47 -0.08
N ALA A 198 -2.10 -8.39 -1.37
CA ALA A 198 -3.03 -7.97 -2.42
C ALA A 198 -3.67 -9.16 -3.17
N VAL A 199 -3.58 -10.39 -2.63
CA VAL A 199 -4.27 -11.58 -3.15
C VAL A 199 -5.43 -11.94 -2.23
N PRO A 200 -6.64 -11.37 -2.41
CA PRO A 200 -7.76 -11.65 -1.53
C PRO A 200 -8.22 -13.11 -1.68
N PRO A 201 -8.68 -13.74 -0.59
CA PRO A 201 -9.30 -15.06 -0.67
C PRO A 201 -10.64 -14.97 -1.43
N GLY A 202 -11.11 -16.10 -1.98
CA GLY A 202 -12.38 -16.17 -2.72
C GLY A 202 -13.66 -16.01 -1.88
N SER A 203 -13.53 -15.64 -0.60
CA SER A 203 -14.63 -15.37 0.33
C SER A 203 -15.29 -14.01 0.04
N ALA A 204 -16.54 -13.82 0.49
CA ALA A 204 -17.23 -12.54 0.44
C ALA A 204 -17.11 -11.78 1.77
N PHE A 205 -16.91 -10.47 1.69
CA PHE A 205 -16.61 -9.59 2.83
C PHE A 205 -17.60 -8.42 2.95
N THR A 206 -17.76 -7.93 4.17
CA THR A 206 -18.55 -6.72 4.49
C THR A 206 -17.66 -5.51 4.75
N THR A 207 -16.47 -5.75 5.30
CA THR A 207 -15.45 -4.75 5.54
C THR A 207 -14.08 -5.41 5.54
N ILE A 208 -13.05 -4.60 5.35
CA ILE A 208 -11.65 -4.98 5.28
C ILE A 208 -10.81 -3.91 5.97
N SER A 209 -9.62 -4.31 6.43
CA SER A 209 -8.60 -3.44 6.99
C SER A 209 -7.25 -3.91 6.44
N ALA A 210 -6.64 -3.07 5.60
CA ALA A 210 -5.28 -3.25 5.13
C ALA A 210 -4.32 -2.70 6.20
N GLY A 211 -3.46 -3.56 6.74
CA GLY A 211 -2.33 -3.16 7.58
C GLY A 211 -1.08 -2.95 6.72
N GLN A 212 0.11 -3.00 7.36
CA GLN A 212 1.37 -2.74 6.67
C GLN A 212 1.61 -3.69 5.48
N PHE A 213 1.60 -5.00 5.73
CA PHE A 213 1.86 -6.04 4.71
C PHE A 213 0.88 -7.23 4.82
N HIS A 214 -0.30 -6.99 5.39
CA HIS A 214 -1.36 -7.98 5.52
C HIS A 214 -2.71 -7.29 5.43
N THR A 215 -3.75 -8.06 5.15
CA THR A 215 -5.12 -7.57 5.11
C THR A 215 -6.00 -8.51 5.90
N CYS A 216 -6.90 -7.94 6.71
CA CYS A 216 -7.92 -8.68 7.43
C CYS A 216 -9.30 -8.20 6.98
N GLY A 217 -10.32 -9.05 7.03
CA GLY A 217 -11.68 -8.66 6.74
C GLY A 217 -12.70 -9.46 7.52
N VAL A 218 -13.88 -8.85 7.69
CA VAL A 218 -15.06 -9.51 8.26
C VAL A 218 -15.90 -10.02 7.11
N ARG A 219 -16.00 -11.35 7.02
CA ARG A 219 -16.79 -12.05 6.01
C ARG A 219 -18.28 -11.79 6.20
N THR A 220 -19.08 -12.05 5.16
CA THR A 220 -20.54 -11.95 5.22
C THR A 220 -21.20 -12.92 6.20
N ASP A 221 -20.49 -14.00 6.59
CA ASP A 221 -20.93 -14.94 7.63
C ASP A 221 -20.45 -14.56 9.04
N GLY A 222 -19.79 -13.41 9.19
CA GLY A 222 -19.34 -12.86 10.47
C GLY A 222 -17.95 -13.32 10.93
N LEU A 223 -17.33 -14.27 10.21
CA LEU A 223 -15.98 -14.75 10.54
C LEU A 223 -14.91 -13.75 10.08
N VAL A 224 -13.80 -13.69 10.82
CA VAL A 224 -12.62 -12.90 10.44
C VAL A 224 -11.67 -13.78 9.62
N GLU A 225 -11.21 -13.26 8.48
CA GLU A 225 -10.22 -13.91 7.64
C GLU A 225 -9.11 -12.89 7.31
N CYS A 226 -7.86 -13.31 7.48
CA CYS A 226 -6.68 -12.48 7.22
C CYS A 226 -5.70 -13.19 6.28
N TRP A 227 -5.00 -12.42 5.45
CA TRP A 227 -4.02 -12.91 4.48
C TRP A 227 -2.84 -11.94 4.34
N GLY A 228 -1.73 -12.40 3.75
CA GLY A 228 -0.46 -11.66 3.65
C GLY A 228 0.60 -12.14 4.65
N VAL A 229 1.50 -11.23 5.08
CA VAL A 229 2.59 -11.55 6.02
C VAL A 229 2.05 -12.11 7.34
N ASN A 230 2.66 -13.20 7.82
CA ASN A 230 2.27 -13.85 9.06
C ASN A 230 3.44 -14.18 10.00
N THR A 231 4.57 -13.49 9.88
CA THR A 231 5.79 -13.77 10.66
C THR A 231 5.61 -13.54 12.16
N SER A 232 4.62 -12.75 12.57
CA SER A 232 4.25 -12.46 13.96
C SER A 232 2.91 -13.08 14.37
N GLY A 233 2.29 -13.90 13.52
CA GLY A 233 0.95 -14.45 13.76
C GLY A 233 -0.20 -13.47 13.46
N GLN A 234 0.08 -12.31 12.87
CA GLN A 234 -0.89 -11.24 12.60
C GLN A 234 -1.97 -11.63 11.57
N ALA A 235 -1.69 -12.58 10.67
CA ALA A 235 -2.67 -13.09 9.72
C ALA A 235 -3.41 -14.34 10.25
N ARG A 236 -3.30 -14.64 11.56
CA ARG A 236 -3.95 -15.78 12.19
C ARG A 236 -4.91 -15.28 13.29
N PRO A 237 -6.16 -14.92 12.95
CA PRO A 237 -7.14 -14.53 13.95
C PRO A 237 -7.35 -15.69 14.95
N PRO A 238 -7.61 -15.38 16.23
CA PRO A 238 -7.97 -16.38 17.22
C PRO A 238 -9.15 -17.22 16.72
N ALA A 239 -9.04 -18.55 16.84
CA ALA A 239 -10.18 -19.40 16.55
C ALA A 239 -11.27 -19.09 17.58
N GLU A 240 -12.51 -18.88 17.12
CA GLU A 240 -13.64 -18.71 18.03
C GLU A 240 -13.63 -19.81 19.10
N SER A 241 -13.68 -19.40 20.37
CA SER A 241 -13.88 -20.33 21.47
C SER A 241 -15.21 -21.07 21.23
N PRO A 242 -15.25 -22.42 21.17
CA PRO A 242 -16.48 -23.10 20.81
C PRO A 242 -17.50 -22.97 21.95
N SER A 243 -18.53 -22.14 21.75
CA SER A 243 -19.72 -22.15 22.59
C SER A 243 -20.51 -23.44 22.33
N SER A 244 -20.42 -24.38 23.26
CA SER A 244 -21.39 -25.44 23.60
C SER A 244 -22.33 -25.95 22.48
N GLY A 245 -21.95 -27.06 21.83
CA GLY A 245 -22.82 -27.92 21.00
C GLY A 245 -22.11 -29.26 20.70
N PRO A 246 -22.82 -30.40 20.67
CA PRO A 246 -22.17 -31.70 20.84
C PRO A 246 -21.37 -32.15 19.62
N THR A 247 -20.25 -32.79 19.95
CA THR A 247 -19.25 -33.44 19.11
C THR A 247 -19.81 -34.31 17.98
N ASN A 248 -19.18 -34.23 16.80
CA ASN A 248 -18.79 -35.40 16.02
C ASN A 248 -17.63 -35.05 15.07
N SER A 249 -16.43 -35.53 15.42
CA SER A 249 -15.32 -35.67 14.47
C SER A 249 -15.60 -36.81 13.47
N PRO A 250 -14.87 -36.85 12.35
CA PRO A 250 -13.82 -37.85 12.30
C PRO A 250 -12.47 -37.30 11.79
N THR A 251 -11.44 -37.55 12.59
CA THR A 251 -10.06 -37.94 12.24
C THR A 251 -9.49 -37.51 10.88
N ALA A 252 -8.51 -36.59 10.92
CA ALA A 252 -7.45 -36.48 9.92
C ALA A 252 -6.09 -36.76 10.57
N THR A 253 -5.35 -37.69 9.95
CA THR A 253 -4.04 -38.23 10.32
C THR A 253 -2.94 -37.16 10.23
N PRO A 254 -1.95 -37.11 11.15
CA PRO A 254 -0.87 -36.14 11.06
C PRO A 254 0.10 -36.50 9.92
N ARG A 255 0.29 -35.60 8.96
CA ARG A 255 1.43 -35.65 8.02
C ARG A 255 2.65 -34.98 8.65
N SER A 256 3.77 -35.68 8.59
CA SER A 256 5.08 -35.27 9.11
C SER A 256 5.47 -33.85 8.70
N GLN A 257 5.87 -33.07 9.70
CA GLN A 257 6.63 -31.83 9.53
C GLN A 257 7.99 -32.16 8.91
N VAL A 258 8.23 -31.65 7.70
CA VAL A 258 9.58 -31.46 7.19
C VAL A 258 9.99 -30.05 7.59
N ALA A 259 11.06 -29.94 8.37
CA ALA A 259 11.65 -28.67 8.73
C ALA A 259 12.21 -27.99 7.48
N ILE A 260 11.60 -26.86 7.08
CA ILE A 260 12.16 -25.95 6.09
C ILE A 260 13.13 -25.03 6.83
N PRO A 261 14.37 -24.84 6.36
CA PRO A 261 15.34 -23.96 7.01
C PRO A 261 14.82 -22.52 7.04
N VAL A 262 15.07 -21.87 8.17
CA VAL A 262 14.79 -20.46 8.45
C VAL A 262 15.40 -19.59 7.35
N ALA A 263 14.57 -19.01 6.50
CA ALA A 263 14.97 -17.89 5.66
C ALA A 263 15.25 -16.71 6.60
N THR A 264 16.50 -16.26 6.63
CA THR A 264 16.87 -14.99 7.25
C THR A 264 16.09 -13.87 6.57
N ALA A 265 15.32 -13.13 7.37
CA ALA A 265 14.60 -11.95 6.94
C ALA A 265 15.52 -11.00 6.15
N MET A 266 15.03 -10.47 5.04
CA MET A 266 15.70 -9.37 4.36
C MET A 266 15.70 -8.15 5.28
N PRO A 267 16.77 -7.35 5.30
CA PRO A 267 16.70 -6.03 5.91
C PRO A 267 15.57 -5.27 5.22
N ALA A 268 14.71 -4.63 6.01
CA ALA A 268 13.76 -3.65 5.52
C ALA A 268 14.49 -2.71 4.55
N ALA A 269 13.85 -2.37 3.43
CA ALA A 269 14.27 -1.26 2.60
C ALA A 269 14.47 -0.06 3.53
N THR A 270 15.72 0.20 3.87
CA THR A 270 16.07 1.46 4.48
C THR A 270 15.82 2.43 3.35
N ALA A 271 14.83 3.31 3.50
CA ALA A 271 14.66 4.44 2.61
C ALA A 271 16.05 5.07 2.44
N LEU A 272 16.66 4.81 1.28
CA LEU A 272 17.90 5.47 0.93
C LEU A 272 17.50 6.93 0.86
N ARG A 273 18.02 7.71 1.81
CA ARG A 273 18.01 9.16 1.75
C ARG A 273 18.33 9.56 0.30
N PRO A 274 17.59 10.49 -0.32
CA PRO A 274 18.03 11.07 -1.57
C PRO A 274 19.45 11.60 -1.34
N SER A 275 20.43 10.97 -1.97
CA SER A 275 21.78 11.49 -2.00
C SER A 275 21.76 12.81 -2.79
N GLU A 276 22.56 13.79 -2.37
CA GLU A 276 22.61 15.10 -3.02
C GLU A 276 22.81 14.95 -4.55
N PRO A 277 22.12 15.75 -5.37
CA PRO A 277 22.18 15.61 -6.82
C PRO A 277 23.63 15.79 -7.29
N LYS A 278 24.21 14.73 -7.86
CA LYS A 278 25.44 14.86 -8.64
C LYS A 278 25.10 15.63 -9.91
N SER A 279 25.64 16.83 -10.02
CA SER A 279 25.51 17.67 -11.20
C SER A 279 26.05 16.95 -12.44
N VAL A 280 25.16 16.37 -13.24
CA VAL A 280 25.50 15.95 -14.60
C VAL A 280 25.09 17.10 -15.53
N ALA A 281 26.09 17.85 -15.97
CA ALA A 281 25.92 18.87 -16.99
C ALA A 281 25.62 18.20 -18.33
N GLY A 282 24.34 18.06 -18.64
CA GLY A 282 23.81 17.67 -19.95
C GLY A 282 22.36 18.12 -20.01
N THR A 283 22.00 18.90 -21.03
CA THR A 283 20.64 19.43 -21.20
C THR A 283 19.63 18.29 -21.25
N ALA A 284 18.91 18.06 -20.16
CA ALA A 284 17.83 17.08 -20.10
C ALA A 284 16.79 17.43 -21.18
N SER A 285 16.50 16.48 -22.07
CA SER A 285 15.32 16.55 -22.93
C SER A 285 14.11 16.26 -22.05
N GLU A 286 13.68 17.24 -21.26
CA GLU A 286 12.49 17.09 -20.45
C GLU A 286 11.26 17.16 -21.36
N ASP A 287 10.50 16.06 -21.44
CA ASP A 287 9.08 16.12 -21.84
C ASP A 287 8.22 16.09 -20.56
N PRO A 288 7.93 17.25 -19.95
CA PRO A 288 7.25 17.33 -18.67
C PRO A 288 5.79 16.88 -18.74
N ASP A 289 5.19 16.83 -19.94
CA ASP A 289 3.80 16.46 -20.12
C ASP A 289 3.67 14.94 -20.22
N LEU A 290 4.53 14.28 -20.99
CA LEU A 290 4.56 12.81 -21.03
C LEU A 290 4.95 12.22 -19.67
N ARG A 291 5.95 12.81 -19.00
CA ARG A 291 6.34 12.39 -17.63
C ARG A 291 5.17 12.46 -16.66
N ARG A 292 4.40 13.56 -16.69
CA ARG A 292 3.26 13.76 -15.80
C ARG A 292 2.15 12.75 -16.07
N ALA A 293 1.87 12.46 -17.35
CA ALA A 293 0.87 11.47 -17.74
C ALA A 293 1.25 10.05 -17.28
N ILE A 294 2.54 9.67 -17.42
CA ILE A 294 3.07 8.40 -16.90
C ILE A 294 2.89 8.32 -15.38
N TRP A 295 3.31 9.36 -14.66
CA TRP A 295 3.16 9.43 -13.19
C TRP A 295 1.71 9.39 -12.72
N ALA A 296 0.78 9.94 -13.50
CA ALA A 296 -0.64 9.90 -13.19
C ALA A 296 -1.29 8.55 -13.54
N GLY A 297 -0.60 7.65 -14.25
CA GLY A 297 -1.21 6.43 -14.81
C GLY A 297 -2.28 6.74 -15.86
N ASP A 298 -2.23 7.91 -16.49
CA ASP A 298 -3.21 8.35 -17.48
C ASP A 298 -2.86 7.77 -18.85
N THR A 299 -3.23 6.52 -19.06
CA THR A 299 -2.95 5.75 -20.28
C THR A 299 -3.45 6.46 -21.54
N ASP A 300 -4.62 7.10 -21.51
CA ASP A 300 -5.19 7.78 -22.67
C ASP A 300 -4.36 9.01 -23.05
N THR A 301 -3.95 9.81 -22.06
CA THR A 301 -3.05 10.93 -22.28
C THR A 301 -1.66 10.46 -22.73
N VAL A 302 -1.12 9.38 -22.16
CA VAL A 302 0.15 8.79 -22.63
C VAL A 302 0.05 8.35 -24.09
N ARG A 303 -1.00 7.62 -24.47
CA ARG A 303 -1.25 7.21 -25.87
C ARG A 303 -1.30 8.43 -26.80
N GLN A 304 -2.00 9.47 -26.39
CA GLN A 304 -2.14 10.68 -27.18
C GLN A 304 -0.80 11.40 -27.34
N LEU A 305 -0.07 11.64 -26.26
CA LEU A 305 1.22 12.35 -26.30
C LEU A 305 2.27 11.59 -27.13
N VAL A 306 2.32 10.26 -26.99
CA VAL A 306 3.16 9.40 -27.83
C VAL A 306 2.77 9.51 -29.31
N ALA A 307 1.47 9.52 -29.63
CA ALA A 307 0.99 9.71 -31.00
C ALA A 307 1.31 11.12 -31.56
N ASP A 308 1.35 12.13 -30.69
CA ASP A 308 1.73 13.51 -31.02
C ASP A 308 3.27 13.69 -31.16
N GLY A 309 4.05 12.63 -30.90
CA GLY A 309 5.49 12.60 -31.12
C GLY A 309 6.33 13.01 -29.90
N ALA A 310 5.80 12.83 -28.69
CA ALA A 310 6.55 13.00 -27.45
C ALA A 310 7.84 12.16 -27.43
N ASP A 311 8.90 12.69 -26.79
CA ASP A 311 10.18 11.97 -26.67
C ASP A 311 10.09 10.87 -25.60
N VAL A 312 9.84 9.63 -26.04
CA VAL A 312 9.73 8.47 -25.15
C VAL A 312 11.06 8.07 -24.48
N ASN A 313 12.19 8.60 -24.96
CA ASN A 313 13.53 8.36 -24.42
C ASN A 313 14.03 9.52 -23.55
N ALA A 314 13.15 10.48 -23.24
CA ALA A 314 13.44 11.54 -22.29
C ALA A 314 13.88 10.98 -20.93
N ARG A 315 14.66 11.79 -20.21
CA ARG A 315 15.11 11.50 -18.84
C ARG A 315 14.57 12.56 -17.89
N ASP A 316 14.28 12.15 -16.66
CA ASP A 316 13.89 13.07 -15.60
C ASP A 316 15.10 13.82 -15.00
N SER A 317 14.84 14.65 -13.99
CA SER A 317 15.85 15.44 -13.30
C SER A 317 16.89 14.60 -12.55
N ASP A 318 16.58 13.36 -12.21
CA ASP A 318 17.48 12.42 -11.56
C ASP A 318 18.28 11.59 -12.58
N GLY A 319 17.96 11.76 -13.88
CA GLY A 319 18.60 11.07 -14.98
C GLY A 319 17.92 9.74 -15.33
N ASN A 320 16.76 9.42 -14.78
CA ASN A 320 16.06 8.18 -15.09
C ASN A 320 15.28 8.27 -16.40
N PRO A 321 15.32 7.25 -17.28
CA PRO A 321 14.47 7.19 -18.48
C PRO A 321 12.97 7.24 -18.14
N LEU A 322 12.13 7.79 -19.02
CA LEU A 322 10.68 7.71 -18.82
C LEU A 322 10.16 6.26 -18.75
N LEU A 323 10.78 5.34 -19.49
CA LEU A 323 10.46 3.90 -19.39
C LEU A 323 10.79 3.32 -18.00
N HIS A 324 11.86 3.80 -17.34
CA HIS A 324 12.14 3.43 -15.94
C HIS A 324 10.96 3.81 -15.03
N GLN A 325 10.40 5.01 -15.21
CA GLN A 325 9.24 5.46 -14.43
C GLN A 325 8.04 4.52 -14.64
N ALA A 326 7.71 4.17 -15.89
CA ALA A 326 6.61 3.25 -16.16
C ALA A 326 6.81 1.84 -15.56
N ILE A 327 8.04 1.32 -15.61
CA ILE A 327 8.43 0.03 -15.00
C ILE A 327 8.31 0.10 -13.48
N TRP A 328 8.80 1.16 -12.86
CA TRP A 328 8.77 1.33 -11.41
C TRP A 328 7.36 1.58 -10.86
N LEU A 329 6.48 2.19 -11.66
CA LEU A 329 5.04 2.25 -11.38
C LEU A 329 4.32 0.92 -11.66
N ASN A 330 5.05 -0.07 -12.19
CA ASN A 330 4.63 -1.41 -12.58
C ASN A 330 3.50 -1.46 -13.63
N ASP A 331 3.38 -0.42 -14.47
CA ASP A 331 2.23 -0.24 -15.36
C ASP A 331 2.47 -0.93 -16.71
N ALA A 332 2.09 -2.20 -16.80
CA ALA A 332 2.28 -3.01 -18.01
C ALA A 332 1.70 -2.36 -19.27
N GLU A 333 0.59 -1.63 -19.19
CA GLU A 333 -0.01 -0.99 -20.38
C GLU A 333 0.80 0.22 -20.82
N ILE A 334 1.23 1.07 -19.89
CA ILE A 334 2.11 2.21 -20.20
C ILE A 334 3.49 1.73 -20.65
N VAL A 335 4.07 0.71 -20.00
CA VAL A 335 5.32 0.07 -20.44
C VAL A 335 5.16 -0.43 -21.87
N TRP A 336 4.08 -1.16 -22.19
CA TRP A 336 3.79 -1.63 -23.54
C TRP A 336 3.67 -0.49 -24.55
N ILE A 337 3.01 0.63 -24.19
CA ILE A 337 2.89 1.80 -25.07
C ILE A 337 4.27 2.40 -25.36
N LEU A 338 5.08 2.66 -24.34
CA LEU A 338 6.39 3.28 -24.48
C LEU A 338 7.36 2.39 -25.27
N VAL A 339 7.37 1.09 -24.98
CA VAL A 339 8.18 0.09 -25.69
C VAL A 339 7.79 0.04 -27.18
N ASN A 340 6.51 -0.02 -27.51
CA ASN A 340 6.06 -0.01 -28.91
C ASN A 340 6.29 1.34 -29.62
N ALA A 341 6.49 2.41 -28.86
CA ALA A 341 6.88 3.71 -29.38
C ALA A 341 8.38 3.87 -29.58
N GLY A 342 9.19 2.84 -29.26
CA GLY A 342 10.64 2.85 -29.44
C GLY A 342 11.42 3.37 -28.24
N ALA A 343 10.89 3.21 -27.03
CA ALA A 343 11.68 3.41 -25.81
C ALA A 343 12.86 2.43 -25.75
N ASP A 344 14.02 2.92 -25.32
CA ASP A 344 15.25 2.15 -25.15
C ASP A 344 15.12 1.18 -23.96
N VAL A 345 14.89 -0.09 -24.27
CA VAL A 345 14.68 -1.16 -23.27
C VAL A 345 15.95 -1.55 -22.52
N ASP A 346 17.12 -1.22 -23.08
CA ASP A 346 18.44 -1.51 -22.48
C ASP A 346 19.03 -0.30 -21.73
N ALA A 347 18.24 0.77 -21.58
CA ALA A 347 18.66 1.93 -20.81
C ALA A 347 18.97 1.56 -19.35
N VAL A 348 19.74 2.43 -18.69
CA VAL A 348 20.01 2.34 -17.26
C VAL A 348 19.34 3.48 -16.49
N ASP A 349 18.94 3.17 -15.27
CA ASP A 349 18.48 4.13 -14.26
C ASP A 349 19.64 5.00 -13.72
N SER A 350 19.33 5.88 -12.78
CA SER A 350 20.30 6.79 -12.15
C SER A 350 21.34 6.09 -11.27
N ASP A 351 21.09 4.83 -10.90
CA ASP A 351 21.97 3.97 -10.12
C ASP A 351 22.78 2.99 -11.00
N ASP A 352 22.78 3.19 -12.32
CA ASP A 352 23.41 2.33 -13.33
C ASP A 352 22.82 0.91 -13.43
N ASN A 353 21.59 0.67 -12.98
CA ASN A 353 20.91 -0.61 -13.19
C ASN A 353 20.16 -0.65 -14.53
N PRO A 354 20.21 -1.76 -15.29
CA PRO A 354 19.38 -1.97 -16.47
C PRO A 354 17.88 -1.92 -16.14
N LEU A 355 17.05 -1.43 -17.04
CA LEU A 355 15.59 -1.39 -16.81
C LEU A 355 14.98 -2.76 -16.50
N LEU A 356 15.52 -3.83 -17.10
CA LEU A 356 15.10 -5.20 -16.82
C LEU A 356 15.38 -5.60 -15.35
N HIS A 357 16.41 -5.06 -14.70
CA HIS A 357 16.64 -5.24 -13.26
C HIS A 357 15.48 -4.67 -12.44
N GLY A 358 15.00 -3.47 -12.78
CA GLY A 358 13.85 -2.85 -12.15
C GLY A 358 12.58 -3.69 -12.30
N ALA A 359 12.30 -4.23 -13.49
CA ALA A 359 11.15 -5.10 -13.72
C ALA A 359 11.22 -6.41 -12.91
N ILE A 360 12.40 -7.02 -12.79
CA ILE A 360 12.62 -8.21 -11.95
C ILE A 360 12.44 -7.86 -10.47
N TRP A 361 12.90 -6.68 -10.05
CA TRP A 361 12.72 -6.17 -8.69
C TRP A 361 11.25 -5.95 -8.33
N GLN A 362 10.44 -5.42 -9.26
CA GLN A 362 8.99 -5.30 -9.08
C GLN A 362 8.26 -6.65 -8.99
N GLY A 363 8.86 -7.73 -9.51
CA GLY A 363 8.29 -9.07 -9.44
C GLY A 363 7.10 -9.32 -10.38
N ASP A 364 6.84 -8.42 -11.33
CA ASP A 364 5.75 -8.54 -12.29
C ASP A 364 6.20 -9.24 -13.58
N ALA A 365 5.75 -10.49 -13.75
CA ALA A 365 6.08 -11.31 -14.90
C ALA A 365 5.58 -10.70 -16.23
N GLU A 366 4.49 -9.92 -16.23
CA GLU A 366 3.97 -9.30 -17.44
C GLU A 366 4.91 -8.18 -17.93
N VAL A 367 5.39 -7.33 -17.02
CA VAL A 367 6.36 -6.28 -17.34
C VAL A 367 7.69 -6.86 -17.79
N VAL A 368 8.18 -7.90 -17.10
CA VAL A 368 9.39 -8.63 -17.52
C VAL A 368 9.21 -9.21 -18.92
N GLN A 369 8.07 -9.86 -19.20
CA GLN A 369 7.79 -10.43 -20.52
C GLN A 369 7.77 -9.36 -21.61
N ILE A 370 7.15 -8.19 -21.36
CA ILE A 370 7.11 -7.09 -22.33
C ILE A 370 8.54 -6.63 -22.71
N LEU A 371 9.41 -6.46 -21.72
CA LEU A 371 10.80 -6.03 -21.96
C LEU A 371 11.61 -7.10 -22.70
N VAL A 372 11.44 -8.37 -22.33
CA VAL A 372 12.10 -9.51 -22.97
C VAL A 372 11.64 -9.66 -24.43
N ASP A 373 10.34 -9.55 -24.69
CA ASP A 373 9.78 -9.61 -26.06
C ASP A 373 10.26 -8.45 -26.93
N ALA A 374 10.55 -7.31 -26.30
CA ALA A 374 11.13 -6.14 -26.96
C ALA A 374 12.66 -6.23 -27.15
N GLY A 375 13.29 -7.30 -26.67
CA GLY A 375 14.71 -7.60 -26.89
C GLY A 375 15.65 -7.08 -25.81
N ALA A 376 15.16 -6.80 -24.59
CA ALA A 376 16.03 -6.43 -23.47
C ALA A 376 17.13 -7.47 -23.21
N ASP A 377 18.34 -7.01 -22.90
CA ASP A 377 19.48 -7.88 -22.59
C ASP A 377 19.29 -8.63 -21.26
N VAL A 378 18.80 -9.87 -21.36
CA VAL A 378 18.61 -10.77 -20.21
C VAL A 378 19.92 -11.17 -19.51
N ASN A 379 21.07 -10.93 -20.14
CA ASN A 379 22.40 -11.21 -19.60
C ASN A 379 23.11 -9.96 -19.07
N ALA A 380 22.41 -8.82 -19.01
CA ALA A 380 22.92 -7.63 -18.37
C ALA A 380 23.25 -7.88 -16.90
N ARG A 381 24.02 -6.98 -16.30
CA ARG A 381 24.41 -7.04 -14.89
C ARG A 381 23.83 -5.85 -14.16
N ALA A 382 23.35 -6.10 -12.94
CA ALA A 382 22.97 -5.02 -12.04
C ALA A 382 24.20 -4.15 -11.71
N ALA A 383 23.97 -2.98 -11.12
CA ALA A 383 25.05 -2.09 -10.68
C ALA A 383 26.00 -2.75 -9.66
N SER A 384 25.52 -3.77 -8.93
CA SER A 384 26.34 -4.61 -8.05
C SER A 384 27.31 -5.53 -8.80
N GLY A 385 27.15 -5.68 -10.12
CA GLY A 385 27.89 -6.60 -10.98
C GLY A 385 27.29 -8.01 -11.06
N GLU A 386 26.19 -8.29 -10.36
CA GLU A 386 25.55 -9.61 -10.36
C GLU A 386 24.64 -9.82 -11.60
N PRO A 387 24.52 -11.05 -12.13
CA PRO A 387 23.59 -11.36 -13.22
C PRO A 387 22.13 -11.15 -12.79
N LEU A 388 21.29 -10.67 -13.71
CA LEU A 388 19.87 -10.44 -13.42
C LEU A 388 19.12 -11.71 -12.99
N LEU A 389 19.49 -12.87 -13.56
CA LEU A 389 18.90 -14.17 -13.20
C LEU A 389 19.08 -14.50 -11.72
N LEU A 390 20.19 -14.08 -11.09
CA LEU A 390 20.42 -14.32 -9.67
C LEU A 390 19.31 -13.69 -8.82
N PHE A 391 18.93 -12.46 -9.11
CA PHE A 391 17.88 -11.74 -8.36
C PHE A 391 16.53 -12.46 -8.43
N ALA A 392 16.11 -12.88 -9.63
CA ALA A 392 14.88 -13.64 -9.84
C ALA A 392 14.87 -14.96 -9.05
N THR A 393 16.01 -15.67 -9.00
CA THR A 393 16.12 -16.92 -8.24
C THR A 393 16.15 -16.71 -6.72
N THR A 394 16.82 -15.67 -6.23
CA THR A 394 16.90 -15.38 -4.80
C THR A 394 15.55 -15.00 -4.21
N TRP A 395 14.63 -14.51 -5.03
CA TRP A 395 13.30 -14.08 -4.63
C TRP A 395 12.19 -15.10 -4.92
N SER A 396 12.55 -16.30 -5.41
CA SER A 396 11.57 -17.37 -5.73
C SER A 396 10.47 -16.94 -6.70
N ALA A 397 10.82 -16.06 -7.65
CA ALA A 397 9.93 -15.63 -8.72
C ALA A 397 9.94 -16.66 -9.85
N ASP A 398 9.35 -17.84 -9.61
CA ASP A 398 9.44 -19.02 -10.50
C ASP A 398 9.02 -18.70 -11.95
N GLU A 399 8.02 -17.84 -12.14
CA GLU A 399 7.55 -17.41 -13.46
C GLU A 399 8.58 -16.50 -14.17
N ILE A 400 9.16 -15.52 -13.46
CA ILE A 400 10.21 -14.64 -14.00
C ILE A 400 11.49 -15.43 -14.33
N VAL A 401 11.87 -16.36 -13.45
CA VAL A 401 13.00 -17.27 -13.72
C VAL A 401 12.76 -18.04 -15.02
N GLN A 402 11.54 -18.54 -15.23
CA GLN A 402 11.20 -19.26 -16.46
C GLN A 402 11.30 -18.35 -17.69
N ILE A 403 10.76 -17.12 -17.62
CA ILE A 403 10.84 -16.14 -18.72
C ILE A 403 12.29 -15.86 -19.09
N LEU A 404 13.15 -15.56 -18.11
CA LEU A 404 14.55 -15.23 -18.34
C LEU A 404 15.34 -16.43 -18.91
N VAL A 405 15.10 -17.64 -18.39
CA VAL A 405 15.75 -18.86 -18.88
C VAL A 405 15.33 -19.19 -20.32
N ASP A 406 14.04 -19.05 -20.64
CA ASP A 406 13.53 -19.29 -22.00
C ASP A 406 14.08 -18.25 -22.99
N ALA A 407 14.36 -17.03 -22.52
CA ALA A 407 15.03 -15.98 -23.28
C ALA A 407 16.57 -16.12 -23.38
N GLY A 408 17.16 -17.11 -22.70
CA GLY A 408 18.59 -17.41 -22.78
C GLY A 408 19.47 -16.71 -21.74
N ALA A 409 18.93 -16.39 -20.55
CA ALA A 409 19.73 -15.88 -19.44
C ALA A 409 20.73 -16.93 -18.92
N GLU A 410 21.97 -16.51 -18.75
CA GLU A 410 23.09 -17.31 -18.23
C GLU A 410 23.17 -17.21 -16.69
N GLN A 411 23.73 -18.25 -16.06
CA GLN A 411 23.92 -18.36 -14.61
C GLN A 411 25.09 -17.52 -14.09
#